data_AF-A0A6J7S5W4-F1
#
_entry.id   AF-A0A6J7S5W4-F1
#
_cell.length_a   1.000
_cell.length_b   1.000
_cell.length_c   1.000
_cell.angle_alpha   90.00
_cell.angle_beta   90.00
_cell.angle_gamma   90.00
#
_symmetry.space_group_name_H-M   'P 1'
#
loop_
_entity.id
_entity.type
_entity.pdbx_description
1 polymer ?
#
loop_
_entity_poly.entity_id
_entity_poly.type
_entity_poly.pdbx_seq_one_letter_code
_entity_poly.pdbx_strand_id
1 'polypeptide(L)'
;MASERLTLDQLRSAVEDGSIDTVRVCIADHYGMLRGRRLVGEVFAADPQGLQAYCDGALIWDVHCDIFESTDYSNFRTGYPDVFARPDLDSLIRCGWSPGSMLVMTEVLTPHGERSPLDPRGLLRIFAELIEVGPITASLELRAGEGPLAPGWQGEEAPAFIQRWREGIELSGIELERLEWDSDRAVLRAELAPAEPLVAADQLVAVRSAAREIGLVDGHSLTAMPLLEADQQPARMLLSAATQIDPEAEGRLNDIALLCRPLPLDWVSAEPLTNGIELAASPQASPYLAIAALVSAIGSPHAASAERAPSSYSEAADQFDAADWTREWFGEMFVHDTLELARREATMRSDAAADPQQLSDWDIERYGEVG
;
A
#
# COMPACT_ATOMS: atom_id res chain seq x y z
N MET A 1 15.41 18.72 -2.28
CA MET A 1 16.75 18.09 -2.13
C MET A 1 16.48 16.71 -1.54
N ALA A 2 17.06 15.63 -2.06
CA ALA A 2 16.79 14.30 -1.50
C ALA A 2 17.11 14.29 0.00
N SER A 3 16.14 13.88 0.82
CA SER A 3 16.32 13.67 2.27
C SER A 3 17.55 12.78 2.50
N GLU A 4 18.46 13.20 3.37
CA GLU A 4 19.71 12.48 3.63
C GLU A 4 19.38 11.11 4.25
N ARG A 5 19.77 10.02 3.57
CA ARG A 5 19.50 8.65 4.04
C ARG A 5 20.19 8.39 5.37
N LEU A 6 19.47 7.73 6.29
CA LEU A 6 20.08 7.30 7.55
C LEU A 6 21.11 6.19 7.30
N THR A 7 22.26 6.32 7.94
CA THR A 7 23.36 5.36 7.88
C THR A 7 23.32 4.39 9.05
N LEU A 8 23.98 3.24 8.88
CA LEU A 8 24.17 2.27 9.96
C LEU A 8 24.92 2.87 11.16
N ASP A 9 25.84 3.81 10.93
CA ASP A 9 26.56 4.48 12.01
C ASP A 9 25.63 5.42 12.79
N GLN A 10 24.74 6.14 12.12
CA GLN A 10 23.71 6.93 12.80
C GLN A 10 22.75 6.07 13.61
N LEU A 11 22.36 4.89 13.10
CA LEU A 11 21.59 3.91 13.87
C LEU A 11 22.36 3.45 15.12
N ARG A 12 23.63 3.07 14.99
CA ARG A 12 24.47 2.62 16.11
C ARG A 12 24.61 3.71 17.16
N SER A 13 24.91 4.95 16.77
CA SER A 13 24.98 6.07 17.69
C SER A 13 23.64 6.32 18.40
N ALA A 14 22.51 6.23 17.68
CA ALA A 14 21.18 6.41 18.26
C ALA A 14 20.79 5.29 19.24
N VAL A 15 21.32 4.07 19.04
CA VAL A 15 21.17 2.97 19.98
C VAL A 15 22.06 3.18 21.20
N GLU A 16 23.32 3.56 21.00
CA GLU A 16 24.28 3.81 22.08
C GLU A 16 23.87 4.97 23.01
N ASP A 17 23.25 6.02 22.45
CA ASP A 17 22.77 7.17 23.23
C ASP A 17 21.36 6.96 23.84
N GLY A 18 20.71 5.83 23.51
CA GLY A 18 19.38 5.45 24.03
C GLY A 18 18.21 6.19 23.38
N SER A 19 18.44 6.96 22.31
CA SER A 19 17.36 7.59 21.55
C SER A 19 16.56 6.61 20.69
N ILE A 20 17.11 5.42 20.41
CA ILE A 20 16.46 4.30 19.74
C ILE A 20 16.66 3.02 20.54
N ASP A 21 15.56 2.38 20.94
CA ASP A 21 15.55 1.08 21.60
C ASP A 21 14.98 -0.04 20.73
N THR A 22 14.27 0.32 19.64
CA THR A 22 13.52 -0.62 18.80
C THR A 22 13.78 -0.38 17.32
N VAL A 23 14.04 -1.44 16.56
CA VAL A 23 14.03 -1.43 15.09
C VAL A 23 12.89 -2.30 14.58
N ARG A 24 11.99 -1.72 13.80
CA ARG A 24 10.89 -2.37 13.12
C ARG A 24 11.40 -2.89 11.77
N VAL A 25 11.55 -4.21 11.65
CA VAL A 25 11.93 -4.86 10.40
C VAL A 25 10.66 -5.34 9.72
N CYS A 26 10.28 -4.68 8.63
CA CYS A 26 8.97 -4.86 8.02
C CYS A 26 9.01 -5.28 6.54
N ILE A 27 8.08 -6.14 6.19
CA ILE A 27 7.56 -6.35 4.83
C ILE A 27 6.27 -5.54 4.66
N ALA A 28 5.83 -5.35 3.43
CA ALA A 28 4.48 -4.91 3.14
C ALA A 28 3.72 -6.06 2.46
N ASP A 29 2.53 -6.38 2.96
CA ASP A 29 1.67 -7.38 2.29
C ASP A 29 1.05 -6.80 1.00
N HIS A 30 0.23 -7.59 0.29
CA HIS A 30 -0.40 -7.20 -0.98
C HIS A 30 -1.43 -6.07 -0.85
N TYR A 31 -1.86 -5.72 0.37
CA TYR A 31 -2.62 -4.48 0.62
C TYR A 31 -1.71 -3.30 0.98
N GLY A 32 -0.40 -3.52 1.09
CA GLY A 32 0.60 -2.54 1.47
C GLY A 32 0.66 -2.30 2.99
N MET A 33 0.12 -3.20 3.81
CA MET A 33 0.14 -3.07 5.26
C MET A 33 1.48 -3.55 5.80
N LEU A 34 2.08 -2.78 6.71
CA LEU A 34 3.35 -3.16 7.34
C LEU A 34 3.17 -4.37 8.25
N ARG A 35 3.88 -5.45 7.92
CA ARG A 35 3.98 -6.67 8.72
C ARG A 35 5.43 -6.89 9.10
N GLY A 36 5.73 -7.42 10.28
CA GLY A 36 7.12 -7.52 10.67
C GLY A 36 7.36 -7.86 12.12
N ARG A 37 8.60 -7.64 12.54
CA ARG A 37 9.05 -7.84 13.93
C ARG A 37 9.64 -6.55 14.46
N ARG A 38 9.47 -6.34 15.77
CA ARG A 38 10.19 -5.32 16.53
C ARG A 38 11.38 -6.00 17.18
N LEU A 39 12.59 -5.57 16.82
CA LEU A 39 13.84 -6.05 17.38
C LEU A 39 14.39 -5.00 18.33
N VAL A 40 15.08 -5.45 19.38
CA VAL A 40 15.86 -4.55 20.24
C VAL A 40 16.95 -3.90 19.38
N GLY A 41 17.13 -2.58 19.51
CA GLY A 41 18.04 -1.78 18.70
C GLY A 41 19.47 -2.33 18.71
N GLU A 42 19.99 -2.71 19.87
CA GLU A 42 21.31 -3.33 20.03
C GLU A 42 21.42 -4.66 19.25
N VAL A 43 20.37 -5.48 19.27
CA VAL A 43 20.34 -6.77 18.57
C VAL A 43 20.36 -6.57 17.06
N PHE A 44 19.56 -5.63 16.55
CA PHE A 44 19.57 -5.31 15.12
C PHE A 44 20.90 -4.66 14.69
N ALA A 45 21.44 -3.73 15.47
CA ALA A 45 22.69 -3.05 15.15
C ALA A 45 23.92 -4.00 15.10
N ALA A 46 23.85 -5.12 15.82
CA ALA A 46 24.87 -6.17 15.80
C ALA A 46 24.85 -7.01 14.51
N ASP A 47 23.68 -7.24 13.91
CA ASP A 47 23.51 -7.96 12.64
C ASP A 47 22.42 -7.30 11.76
N PRO A 48 22.70 -6.13 11.16
CA PRO A 48 21.70 -5.31 10.48
C PRO A 48 21.26 -5.89 9.12
N GLN A 49 21.93 -6.95 8.63
CA GLN A 49 21.55 -7.68 7.43
C GLN A 49 21.01 -9.08 7.74
N GLY A 50 20.84 -9.41 9.02
CA GLY A 50 20.34 -10.71 9.46
C GLY A 50 18.94 -10.99 8.92
N LEU A 51 18.79 -12.13 8.24
CA LEU A 51 17.52 -12.56 7.68
C LEU A 51 16.49 -12.81 8.78
N GLN A 52 15.29 -12.25 8.60
CA GLN A 52 14.17 -12.47 9.49
C GLN A 52 13.19 -13.46 8.85
N ALA A 53 12.94 -14.60 9.50
CA ALA A 53 12.01 -15.61 8.98
C ALA A 53 10.54 -15.25 9.28
N TYR A 54 9.65 -15.46 8.33
CA TYR A 54 8.20 -15.30 8.46
C TYR A 54 7.51 -16.43 7.74
N CYS A 55 6.39 -16.91 8.28
CA CYS A 55 5.49 -17.80 7.55
C CYS A 55 5.06 -17.10 6.24
N ASP A 56 5.18 -17.81 5.12
CA ASP A 56 4.80 -17.33 3.79
C ASP A 56 3.29 -17.03 3.64
N GLY A 57 2.46 -17.54 4.56
CA GLY A 57 1.06 -17.17 4.71
C GLY A 57 0.83 -15.66 4.88
N ALA A 58 1.83 -14.91 5.37
CA ALA A 58 1.77 -13.45 5.46
C ALA A 58 1.73 -12.73 4.10
N LEU A 59 2.00 -13.45 2.99
CA LEU A 59 1.96 -12.91 1.63
C LEU A 59 0.65 -13.18 0.89
N ILE A 60 -0.25 -14.01 1.46
CA ILE A 60 -1.42 -14.52 0.73
C ILE A 60 -2.75 -14.40 1.49
N TRP A 61 -2.76 -13.90 2.73
CA TRP A 61 -3.98 -13.83 3.54
C TRP A 61 -4.99 -12.80 3.01
N ASP A 62 -6.22 -12.82 3.49
CA ASP A 62 -7.19 -11.76 3.14
C ASP A 62 -7.06 -10.51 4.02
N VAL A 63 -7.98 -9.54 3.86
CA VAL A 63 -7.97 -8.27 4.61
C VAL A 63 -7.99 -8.45 6.13
N HIS A 64 -8.54 -9.56 6.63
CA HIS A 64 -8.59 -9.91 8.05
C HIS A 64 -7.44 -10.80 8.50
N CYS A 65 -6.44 -11.01 7.63
CA CYS A 65 -5.33 -11.93 7.84
C CYS A 65 -5.79 -13.40 7.92
N ASP A 66 -6.96 -13.74 7.36
CA ASP A 66 -7.39 -15.14 7.26
C ASP A 66 -6.63 -15.85 6.14
N ILE A 67 -6.15 -17.05 6.44
CA ILE A 67 -5.50 -17.92 5.46
C ILE A 67 -6.57 -18.73 4.71
N PHE A 68 -6.40 -18.86 3.41
CA PHE A 68 -7.25 -19.67 2.55
C PHE A 68 -6.44 -20.59 1.65
N GLU A 69 -6.97 -21.78 1.41
CA GLU A 69 -6.22 -22.94 0.91
C GLU A 69 -6.19 -23.03 -0.62
N SER A 70 -6.77 -22.05 -1.33
CA SER A 70 -6.90 -22.09 -2.79
C SER A 70 -5.69 -21.54 -3.54
N THR A 71 -4.74 -20.87 -2.85
CA THR A 71 -3.48 -20.43 -3.45
C THR A 71 -2.52 -21.59 -3.65
N ASP A 72 -1.72 -21.53 -4.72
CA ASP A 72 -0.69 -22.53 -5.00
C ASP A 72 0.62 -22.25 -4.24
N TYR A 73 0.85 -21.00 -3.81
CA TYR A 73 2.10 -20.59 -3.15
C TYR A 73 2.20 -21.09 -1.70
N SER A 74 1.19 -20.85 -0.87
CA SER A 74 1.20 -21.17 0.56
C SER A 74 -0.12 -21.79 1.01
N ASN A 75 -0.10 -23.04 1.46
CA ASN A 75 -1.27 -23.77 1.90
C ASN A 75 -0.88 -24.97 2.78
N PHE A 76 -1.87 -25.70 3.29
CA PHE A 76 -1.66 -26.88 4.12
C PHE A 76 -0.80 -27.96 3.43
N ARG A 77 -0.85 -28.08 2.10
CA ARG A 77 -0.05 -29.05 1.35
C ARG A 77 1.41 -28.62 1.22
N THR A 78 1.70 -27.32 1.09
CA THR A 78 3.07 -26.80 1.08
C THR A 78 3.66 -26.76 2.49
N GLY A 79 2.80 -26.72 3.51
CA GLY A 79 3.18 -26.78 4.92
C GLY A 79 3.59 -25.42 5.49
N TYR A 80 3.20 -24.32 4.84
CA TYR A 80 3.47 -22.95 5.28
C TYR A 80 4.96 -22.68 5.53
N PRO A 81 5.84 -22.88 4.53
CA PRO A 81 7.27 -22.67 4.70
C PRO A 81 7.60 -21.21 5.07
N ASP A 82 8.76 -21.02 5.68
CA ASP A 82 9.24 -19.66 5.96
C ASP A 82 9.76 -18.98 4.68
N VAL A 83 9.38 -17.72 4.48
CA VAL A 83 10.13 -16.74 3.68
C VAL A 83 11.09 -15.95 4.57
N PHE A 84 12.10 -15.35 3.95
CA PHE A 84 13.16 -14.63 4.65
C PHE A 84 13.17 -13.17 4.23
N ALA A 85 12.87 -12.26 5.15
CA ALA A 85 12.98 -10.83 4.91
C ALA A 85 14.42 -10.37 5.16
N ARG A 86 15.06 -9.85 4.11
CA ARG A 86 16.38 -9.23 4.15
C ARG A 86 16.24 -7.73 4.35
N PRO A 87 16.75 -7.14 5.45
CA PRO A 87 16.71 -5.69 5.65
C PRO A 87 17.39 -4.92 4.52
N ASP A 88 16.71 -3.89 4.04
CA ASP A 88 17.23 -2.94 3.07
C ASP A 88 17.58 -1.62 3.77
N LEU A 89 18.85 -1.47 4.13
CA LEU A 89 19.31 -0.33 4.94
C LEU A 89 19.15 1.03 4.24
N ASP A 90 18.98 1.06 2.91
CA ASP A 90 18.68 2.30 2.19
C ASP A 90 17.26 2.83 2.48
N SER A 91 16.38 1.98 3.01
CA SER A 91 15.02 2.34 3.42
C SER A 91 14.90 2.71 4.90
N LEU A 92 16.01 2.75 5.64
CA LEU A 92 16.01 3.01 7.07
C LEU A 92 15.54 4.45 7.36
N ILE A 93 14.47 4.58 8.13
CA ILE A 93 13.93 5.86 8.60
C ILE A 93 13.70 5.84 10.12
N ARG A 94 13.70 7.02 10.75
CA ARG A 94 13.12 7.17 12.08
C ARG A 94 11.60 7.01 11.97
N CYS A 95 10.95 6.41 12.96
CA CYS A 95 9.50 6.47 13.09
C CYS A 95 9.15 7.68 13.93
N GLY A 96 9.08 8.87 13.32
CA GLY A 96 8.82 10.12 14.06
C GLY A 96 7.49 10.12 14.83
N TRP A 97 6.51 9.32 14.39
CA TRP A 97 5.24 9.11 15.10
C TRP A 97 5.30 8.11 16.27
N SER A 98 6.38 7.34 16.38
CA SER A 98 6.60 6.31 17.41
C SER A 98 8.00 6.49 18.01
N PRO A 99 8.17 7.42 18.97
CA PRO A 99 9.47 7.73 19.58
C PRO A 99 10.18 6.48 20.11
N GLY A 100 11.52 6.46 19.99
CA GLY A 100 12.34 5.31 20.38
C GLY A 100 12.46 4.23 19.29
N SER A 101 11.80 4.40 18.13
CA SER A 101 11.84 3.40 17.07
C SER A 101 12.32 3.91 15.70
N MET A 102 12.96 3.00 14.96
CA MET A 102 13.25 3.14 13.52
C MET A 102 12.49 2.06 12.73
N LEU A 103 12.25 2.31 11.45
CA LEU A 103 11.66 1.39 10.49
C LEU A 103 12.68 1.08 9.38
N VAL A 104 12.78 -0.18 9.01
CA VAL A 104 13.52 -0.64 7.84
C VAL A 104 12.61 -1.56 7.02
N MET A 105 12.46 -1.25 5.74
CA MET A 105 11.81 -2.12 4.78
C MET A 105 12.73 -3.28 4.41
N THR A 106 12.15 -4.32 3.85
CA THR A 106 12.89 -5.54 3.52
C THR A 106 12.61 -5.98 2.09
N GLU A 107 13.47 -6.86 1.59
CA GLU A 107 13.22 -7.67 0.41
C GLU A 107 12.88 -9.09 0.86
N VAL A 108 11.81 -9.68 0.33
CA VAL A 108 11.37 -11.00 0.72
C VAL A 108 12.00 -12.05 -0.18
N LEU A 109 12.64 -13.04 0.44
CA LEU A 109 13.31 -14.14 -0.23
C LEU A 109 12.59 -15.47 0.03
N THR A 110 12.53 -16.31 -0.99
CA THR A 110 12.06 -17.70 -0.87
C THR A 110 13.01 -18.52 0.01
N PRO A 111 12.62 -19.73 0.46
CA PRO A 111 13.54 -20.66 1.14
C PRO A 111 14.83 -20.98 0.36
N HIS A 112 14.82 -20.75 -0.96
CA HIS A 112 15.95 -20.97 -1.85
C HIS A 112 16.82 -19.72 -2.06
N GLY A 113 16.48 -18.60 -1.42
CA GLY A 113 17.22 -17.34 -1.51
C GLY A 113 16.90 -16.50 -2.75
N GLU A 114 15.86 -16.86 -3.49
CA GLU A 114 15.38 -16.12 -4.67
C GLU A 114 14.41 -15.02 -4.23
N ARG A 115 14.21 -13.96 -5.04
CA ARG A 115 13.17 -12.96 -4.74
C ARG A 115 11.79 -13.64 -4.75
N SER A 116 10.97 -13.36 -3.75
CA SER A 116 9.59 -13.87 -3.71
C SER A 116 8.77 -13.27 -4.86
N PRO A 117 8.00 -14.07 -5.61
CA PRO A 117 7.12 -13.55 -6.67
C PRO A 117 5.93 -12.78 -6.09
N LEU A 118 5.66 -12.91 -4.80
CA LEU A 118 4.54 -12.25 -4.10
C LEU A 118 4.99 -11.06 -3.25
N ASP A 119 6.23 -10.59 -3.40
CA ASP A 119 6.72 -9.38 -2.72
C ASP A 119 6.33 -8.13 -3.52
N PRO A 120 5.35 -7.32 -3.09
CA PRO A 120 4.96 -6.12 -3.84
C PRO A 120 6.11 -5.12 -3.99
N ARG A 121 6.93 -4.99 -2.94
CA ARG A 121 8.08 -4.09 -2.94
C ARG A 121 9.17 -4.60 -3.87
N GLY A 122 9.43 -5.90 -3.85
CA GLY A 122 10.33 -6.59 -4.77
C GLY A 122 9.91 -6.45 -6.23
N LEU A 123 8.61 -6.60 -6.52
CA LEU A 123 8.03 -6.40 -7.84
C LEU A 123 8.21 -4.96 -8.34
N LEU A 124 7.86 -3.96 -7.53
CA LEU A 124 8.06 -2.55 -7.89
C LEU A 124 9.54 -2.25 -8.13
N ARG A 125 10.45 -2.80 -7.30
CA ARG A 125 11.89 -2.65 -7.50
C ARG A 125 12.33 -3.14 -8.88
N ILE A 126 11.86 -4.32 -9.30
CA ILE A 126 12.16 -4.87 -10.62
C ILE A 126 11.70 -3.89 -11.72
N PHE A 127 10.47 -3.38 -11.65
CA PHE A 127 9.99 -2.45 -12.68
C PHE A 127 10.72 -1.10 -12.65
N ALA A 128 11.05 -0.57 -11.48
CA ALA A 128 11.84 0.66 -11.36
C ALA A 128 13.27 0.50 -11.89
N GLU A 129 13.84 -0.71 -11.84
CA GLU A 129 15.14 -1.04 -12.45
C GLU A 129 15.04 -1.20 -13.98
N LEU A 130 13.91 -1.67 -14.49
CA LEU A 130 13.69 -1.96 -15.92
C LEU A 130 13.17 -0.76 -16.71
N ILE A 131 12.45 0.16 -16.08
CA ILE A 131 11.66 1.21 -16.74
C ILE A 131 12.01 2.56 -16.14
N GLU A 132 12.50 3.47 -16.99
CA GLU A 132 12.79 4.85 -16.61
C GLU A 132 11.53 5.72 -16.76
N VAL A 133 10.80 5.94 -15.66
CA VAL A 133 9.63 6.85 -15.61
C VAL A 133 9.90 8.19 -14.93
N GLY A 134 11.07 8.33 -14.29
CA GLY A 134 11.41 9.48 -13.44
C GLY A 134 10.68 9.48 -12.08
N PRO A 135 10.79 10.57 -11.33
CA PRO A 135 10.15 10.69 -10.02
C PRO A 135 8.62 10.61 -10.10
N ILE A 136 8.02 9.99 -9.09
CA ILE A 136 6.59 9.87 -8.88
C ILE A 136 6.15 10.97 -7.93
N THR A 137 5.18 11.77 -8.35
CA THR A 137 4.40 12.64 -7.46
C THR A 137 3.25 11.80 -6.91
N ALA A 138 3.09 11.80 -5.59
CA ALA A 138 2.06 11.01 -4.93
C ALA A 138 1.27 11.86 -3.94
N SER A 139 -0.05 11.67 -3.94
CA SER A 139 -0.91 12.17 -2.87
C SER A 139 -1.82 11.07 -2.34
N LEU A 140 -2.09 11.11 -1.03
CA LEU A 140 -2.94 10.17 -0.32
C LEU A 140 -4.06 10.93 0.37
N GLU A 141 -5.30 10.57 0.08
CA GLU A 141 -6.49 11.00 0.80
C GLU A 141 -6.80 9.98 1.91
N LEU A 142 -6.83 10.44 3.16
CA LEU A 142 -7.25 9.66 4.32
C LEU A 142 -8.54 10.24 4.88
N ARG A 143 -9.57 9.42 4.97
CA ARG A 143 -10.89 9.82 5.45
C ARG A 143 -10.94 9.73 6.97
N ALA A 144 -11.65 10.64 7.62
CA ALA A 144 -11.95 10.47 9.04
C ALA A 144 -12.98 9.35 9.23
N GLY A 145 -12.65 8.38 10.08
CA GLY A 145 -13.54 7.29 10.47
C GLY A 145 -14.32 7.62 11.75
N GLU A 146 -14.48 6.62 12.62
CA GLU A 146 -15.05 6.82 13.95
C GLU A 146 -14.18 7.76 14.81
N GLY A 147 -14.85 8.61 15.60
CA GLY A 147 -14.21 9.60 16.46
C GLY A 147 -14.75 11.01 16.21
N PRO A 148 -14.17 12.04 16.83
CA PRO A 148 -14.67 13.40 16.73
C PRO A 148 -14.48 14.00 15.34
N LEU A 149 -13.68 13.41 14.44
CA LEU A 149 -13.44 13.92 13.07
C LEU A 149 -14.46 13.45 12.03
N ALA A 150 -15.53 12.76 12.44
CA ALA A 150 -16.55 12.22 11.53
C ALA A 150 -17.20 13.29 10.60
N PRO A 151 -17.79 12.88 9.46
CA PRO A 151 -18.46 13.79 8.52
C PRO A 151 -19.43 14.77 9.21
N GLY A 152 -19.35 16.05 8.85
CA GLY A 152 -20.19 17.12 9.43
C GLY A 152 -19.68 17.73 10.73
N TRP A 153 -18.47 17.40 11.17
CA TRP A 153 -17.84 18.02 12.33
C TRP A 153 -17.60 19.54 12.14
N GLN A 154 -17.99 20.34 13.15
CA GLN A 154 -17.88 21.81 13.18
C GLN A 154 -17.04 22.35 14.36
N GLY A 155 -16.28 21.50 15.03
CA GLY A 155 -15.44 21.90 16.16
C GLY A 155 -14.17 22.65 15.72
N GLU A 156 -13.31 22.99 16.68
CA GLU A 156 -11.97 23.55 16.41
C GLU A 156 -10.86 22.48 16.34
N GLU A 157 -11.04 21.30 16.95
CA GLU A 157 -10.11 20.15 16.92
C GLU A 157 -10.18 19.22 15.68
N ALA A 158 -9.52 19.71 14.63
CA ALA A 158 -8.83 18.99 13.55
C ALA A 158 -7.48 19.67 13.13
N PRO A 159 -6.85 20.53 13.95
CA PRO A 159 -5.43 20.86 13.77
C PRO A 159 -4.46 20.02 14.61
N ALA A 160 -4.71 19.73 15.89
CA ALA A 160 -3.65 19.17 16.76
C ALA A 160 -3.22 17.74 16.40
N PHE A 161 -4.18 16.85 16.09
CA PHE A 161 -3.89 15.49 15.61
C PHE A 161 -3.18 15.54 14.25
N ILE A 162 -3.68 16.35 13.31
CA ILE A 162 -3.07 16.52 11.98
C ILE A 162 -1.66 17.11 12.09
N GLN A 163 -1.43 18.04 13.03
CA GLN A 163 -0.10 18.58 13.31
C GLN A 163 0.83 17.53 13.91
N ARG A 164 0.38 16.73 14.88
CA ARG A 164 1.18 15.62 15.42
C ARG A 164 1.51 14.59 14.35
N TRP A 165 0.54 14.25 13.52
CA TRP A 165 0.74 13.35 12.40
C TRP A 165 1.79 13.93 11.44
N ARG A 166 1.62 15.18 11.02
CA ARG A 166 2.58 15.92 10.19
C ARG A 166 3.98 15.93 10.80
N GLU A 167 4.11 16.32 12.07
CA GLU A 167 5.38 16.33 12.80
C GLU A 167 6.01 14.93 12.83
N GLY A 168 5.21 13.89 13.04
CA GLY A 168 5.67 12.50 12.99
C GLY A 168 6.19 12.09 11.62
N ILE A 169 5.54 12.51 10.54
CA ILE A 169 5.99 12.26 9.15
C ILE A 169 7.27 13.04 8.85
N GLU A 170 7.32 14.34 9.16
CA GLU A 170 8.50 15.19 8.92
C GLU A 170 9.72 14.73 9.73
N LEU A 171 9.53 14.32 10.99
CA LEU A 171 10.59 13.72 11.83
C LEU A 171 11.08 12.36 11.31
N SER A 172 10.31 11.71 10.45
CA SER A 172 10.71 10.49 9.74
C SER A 172 11.55 10.78 8.50
N GLY A 173 11.79 12.06 8.18
CA GLY A 173 12.52 12.48 6.98
C GLY A 173 11.69 12.41 5.70
N ILE A 174 10.36 12.30 5.81
CA ILE A 174 9.41 12.30 4.70
C ILE A 174 8.90 13.74 4.51
N GLU A 175 9.15 14.32 3.35
CA GLU A 175 8.75 15.70 3.03
C GLU A 175 7.32 15.74 2.46
N LEU A 176 6.48 16.58 3.06
CA LEU A 176 5.12 16.86 2.59
C LEU A 176 5.11 18.21 1.85
N GLU A 177 4.81 18.21 0.56
CA GLU A 177 4.68 19.45 -0.24
C GLU A 177 3.38 20.19 0.07
N ARG A 178 2.31 19.43 0.34
CA ARG A 178 0.99 19.99 0.65
C ARG A 178 0.27 19.09 1.65
N LEU A 179 -0.42 19.72 2.60
CA LEU A 179 -1.28 19.03 3.55
C LEU A 179 -2.55 19.86 3.72
N GLU A 180 -3.69 19.30 3.32
CA GLU A 180 -4.98 20.00 3.29
C GLU A 180 -6.06 19.16 3.96
N TRP A 181 -6.83 19.78 4.83
CA TRP A 181 -8.04 19.19 5.38
C TRP A 181 -9.25 19.70 4.60
N ASP A 182 -9.95 18.80 3.93
CA ASP A 182 -11.23 19.06 3.29
C ASP A 182 -12.35 18.77 4.29
N SER A 183 -12.93 19.82 4.87
CA SER A 183 -14.00 19.71 5.86
C SER A 183 -15.32 19.22 5.28
N ASP A 184 -15.57 19.48 3.99
CA ASP A 184 -16.82 19.08 3.33
C ASP A 184 -16.80 17.58 3.05
N ARG A 185 -15.63 17.05 2.68
CA ARG A 185 -15.41 15.61 2.48
C ARG A 185 -14.96 14.88 3.73
N ALA A 186 -14.56 15.56 4.80
CA ALA A 186 -13.89 14.98 5.98
C ALA A 186 -12.67 14.12 5.59
N VAL A 187 -11.80 14.67 4.74
CA VAL A 187 -10.63 14.00 4.17
C VAL A 187 -9.37 14.84 4.42
N LEU A 188 -8.32 14.20 4.93
CA LEU A 188 -6.96 14.74 4.95
C LEU A 188 -6.26 14.34 3.64
N ARG A 189 -5.85 15.33 2.85
CA ARG A 189 -5.04 15.13 1.65
C ARG A 189 -3.58 15.47 1.95
N ALA A 190 -2.70 14.49 1.83
CA ALA A 190 -1.26 14.65 1.97
C ALA A 190 -0.57 14.43 0.62
N GLU A 191 0.16 15.44 0.13
CA GLU A 191 0.98 15.38 -1.08
C GLU A 191 2.46 15.30 -0.66
N LEU A 192 3.13 14.25 -1.12
CA LEU A 192 4.53 13.98 -0.81
C LEU A 192 5.41 14.64 -1.87
N ALA A 193 6.63 15.02 -1.49
CA ALA A 193 7.63 15.47 -2.45
C ALA A 193 7.92 14.37 -3.48
N PRO A 194 8.08 14.72 -4.78
CA PRO A 194 8.37 13.73 -5.81
C PRO A 194 9.63 12.92 -5.50
N ALA A 195 9.54 11.61 -5.65
CA ALA A 195 10.62 10.68 -5.33
C ALA A 195 10.71 9.53 -6.32
N GLU A 196 11.85 8.84 -6.36
CA GLU A 196 11.98 7.61 -7.15
C GLU A 196 10.88 6.60 -6.80
N PRO A 197 10.38 5.78 -7.74
CA PRO A 197 9.17 4.96 -7.56
C PRO A 197 9.15 4.14 -6.26
N LEU A 198 10.27 3.48 -5.93
CA LEU A 198 10.36 2.66 -4.72
C LEU A 198 10.34 3.51 -3.44
N VAL A 199 10.96 4.69 -3.46
CA VAL A 199 10.98 5.62 -2.32
C VAL A 199 9.58 6.21 -2.11
N ALA A 200 8.89 6.59 -3.19
CA ALA A 200 7.51 7.08 -3.10
C ALA A 200 6.57 6.03 -2.48
N ALA A 201 6.71 4.76 -2.86
CA ALA A 201 5.94 3.66 -2.27
C ALA A 201 6.27 3.44 -0.78
N ASP A 202 7.56 3.39 -0.42
CA ASP A 202 8.04 3.25 0.96
C ASP A 202 7.45 4.37 1.85
N GLN A 203 7.46 5.62 1.35
CA GLN A 203 6.92 6.78 2.06
C GLN A 203 5.39 6.72 2.20
N LEU A 204 4.64 6.38 1.16
CA LEU A 204 3.18 6.25 1.21
C LEU A 204 2.73 5.21 2.25
N VAL A 205 3.43 4.07 2.31
CA VAL A 205 3.15 3.03 3.31
C VAL A 205 3.44 3.52 4.72
N ALA A 206 4.55 4.24 4.94
CA ALA A 206 4.87 4.84 6.23
C ALA A 206 3.83 5.89 6.65
N VAL A 207 3.44 6.77 5.73
CA VAL A 207 2.43 7.83 5.90
C VAL A 207 1.08 7.25 6.31
N ARG A 208 0.62 6.20 5.61
CA ARG A 208 -0.62 5.48 5.95
C ARG A 208 -0.52 4.78 7.31
N SER A 209 0.59 4.11 7.59
CA SER A 209 0.82 3.40 8.86
C SER A 209 0.84 4.34 10.06
N ALA A 210 1.46 5.52 9.91
CA ALA A 210 1.49 6.55 10.94
C ALA A 210 0.08 7.07 11.26
N ALA A 211 -0.78 7.26 10.25
CA ALA A 211 -2.16 7.70 10.48
C ALA A 211 -2.92 6.71 11.37
N ARG A 212 -2.82 5.42 11.06
CA ARG A 212 -3.43 4.34 11.85
C ARG A 212 -2.88 4.26 13.27
N GLU A 213 -1.55 4.28 13.43
CA GLU A 213 -0.92 4.11 14.75
C GLU A 213 -1.14 5.30 15.67
N ILE A 214 -1.06 6.54 15.18
CA ILE A 214 -1.38 7.72 16.00
C ILE A 214 -2.86 7.70 16.35
N GLY A 215 -3.71 7.32 15.40
CA GLY A 215 -5.15 7.28 15.61
C GLY A 215 -5.58 6.33 16.72
N LEU A 216 -4.91 5.17 16.82
CA LEU A 216 -5.08 4.21 17.91
C LEU A 216 -4.75 4.77 19.30
N VAL A 217 -3.76 5.65 19.38
CA VAL A 217 -3.32 6.25 20.65
C VAL A 217 -4.24 7.40 21.06
N ASP A 218 -4.65 8.22 20.09
CA ASP A 218 -5.37 9.46 20.34
C ASP A 218 -6.90 9.30 20.29
N GLY A 219 -7.42 8.13 19.90
CA GLY A 219 -8.86 7.88 19.77
C GLY A 219 -9.51 8.62 18.59
N HIS A 220 -8.72 8.95 17.57
CA HIS A 220 -9.16 9.60 16.33
C HIS A 220 -8.79 8.69 15.16
N SER A 221 -9.72 8.27 14.31
CA SER A 221 -9.34 7.42 13.17
C SER A 221 -9.22 8.23 11.88
N LEU A 222 -8.08 8.08 11.22
CA LEU A 222 -7.93 8.30 9.78
C LEU A 222 -7.83 6.93 9.13
N THR A 223 -8.65 6.70 8.12
CA THR A 223 -8.74 5.43 7.41
C THR A 223 -8.45 5.64 5.93
N ALA A 224 -7.82 4.63 5.32
CA ALA A 224 -7.62 4.57 3.88
C ALA A 224 -8.86 4.05 3.12
N MET A 225 -9.96 3.76 3.83
CA MET A 225 -11.22 3.38 3.18
C MET A 225 -11.69 4.44 2.18
N PRO A 226 -12.08 4.04 0.95
CA PRO A 226 -12.55 4.99 -0.04
C PRO A 226 -13.90 5.61 0.36
N LEU A 227 -14.80 4.82 0.95
CA LEU A 227 -16.17 5.21 1.30
C LEU A 227 -16.54 4.73 2.71
N LEU A 228 -17.24 5.58 3.47
CA LEU A 228 -17.91 5.23 4.72
C LEU A 228 -19.43 5.42 4.64
N GLU A 229 -19.90 6.22 3.69
CA GLU A 229 -21.32 6.47 3.42
C GLU A 229 -21.56 6.45 1.91
N ALA A 230 -22.78 6.11 1.49
CA ALA A 230 -23.09 5.81 0.08
C ALA A 230 -23.02 7.04 -0.86
N ASP A 231 -23.20 8.25 -0.36
CA ASP A 231 -23.22 9.50 -1.12
C ASP A 231 -21.88 10.26 -1.12
N GLN A 232 -20.84 9.67 -0.52
CA GLN A 232 -19.51 10.26 -0.48
C GLN A 232 -18.78 10.14 -1.82
N GLN A 233 -18.00 11.16 -2.16
CA GLN A 233 -16.94 10.99 -3.17
C GLN A 233 -15.84 10.09 -2.57
N PRO A 234 -15.35 9.07 -3.31
CA PRO A 234 -14.32 8.18 -2.80
C PRO A 234 -13.03 8.95 -2.46
N ALA A 235 -12.39 8.59 -1.35
CA ALA A 235 -11.01 8.96 -1.09
C ALA A 235 -10.09 8.25 -2.10
N ARG A 236 -8.98 8.89 -2.47
CA ARG A 236 -8.07 8.41 -3.53
C ARG A 236 -6.60 8.49 -3.16
N MET A 237 -5.81 7.60 -3.73
CA MET A 237 -4.37 7.75 -3.89
C MET A 237 -4.10 8.20 -5.33
N LEU A 238 -3.60 9.42 -5.50
CA LEU A 238 -3.28 9.98 -6.82
C LEU A 238 -1.79 9.84 -7.08
N LEU A 239 -1.44 9.29 -8.23
CA LEU A 239 -0.08 9.01 -8.65
C LEU A 239 0.17 9.61 -10.03
N SER A 240 1.25 10.35 -10.21
CA SER A 240 1.68 10.82 -11.53
C SER A 240 3.18 10.69 -11.70
N ALA A 241 3.60 10.44 -12.93
CA ALA A 241 4.98 10.46 -13.36
C ALA A 241 5.22 11.68 -14.26
N ALA A 242 6.49 11.98 -14.55
CA ALA A 242 6.83 13.01 -15.53
C ALA A 242 6.32 12.67 -16.95
N THR A 243 6.19 11.38 -17.24
CA THR A 243 5.67 10.86 -18.51
C THR A 243 4.14 10.81 -18.46
N GLN A 244 3.49 11.34 -19.50
CA GLN A 244 2.03 11.30 -19.62
C GLN A 244 1.51 9.88 -19.82
N ILE A 245 0.30 9.63 -19.34
CA ILE A 245 -0.42 8.38 -19.55
C ILE A 245 -1.11 8.50 -20.92
N ASP A 246 -0.50 7.90 -21.94
CA ASP A 246 -1.10 7.86 -23.28
C ASP A 246 -2.28 6.85 -23.34
N PRO A 247 -3.10 6.87 -24.40
CA PRO A 247 -4.25 5.96 -24.50
C PRO A 247 -3.91 4.46 -24.45
N GLU A 248 -2.70 4.08 -24.86
CA GLU A 248 -2.26 2.69 -24.79
C GLU A 248 -1.92 2.30 -23.34
N ALA A 249 -1.25 3.20 -22.61
CA ALA A 249 -1.01 3.08 -21.18
C ALA A 249 -2.32 3.05 -20.39
N GLU A 250 -3.31 3.85 -20.77
CA GLU A 250 -4.66 3.80 -20.19
C GLU A 250 -5.32 2.42 -20.43
N GLY A 251 -5.21 1.86 -21.63
CA GLY A 251 -5.67 0.51 -21.92
C GLY A 251 -5.00 -0.54 -21.04
N ARG A 252 -3.67 -0.46 -20.87
CA ARG A 252 -2.93 -1.36 -19.96
C ARG A 252 -3.34 -1.18 -18.50
N LEU A 253 -3.62 0.05 -18.04
CA LEU A 253 -4.14 0.30 -16.70
C LEU A 253 -5.51 -0.35 -16.49
N ASN A 254 -6.35 -0.43 -17.54
CA ASN A 254 -7.62 -1.14 -17.46
C ASN A 254 -7.41 -2.65 -17.29
N ASP A 255 -6.46 -3.26 -18.01
CA ASP A 255 -6.10 -4.68 -17.83
C ASP A 255 -5.69 -5.00 -16.39
N ILE A 256 -4.94 -4.11 -15.75
CA ILE A 256 -4.39 -4.30 -14.40
C ILE A 256 -5.11 -3.48 -13.32
N ALA A 257 -6.34 -3.06 -13.60
CA ALA A 257 -7.13 -2.21 -12.70
C ALA A 257 -7.29 -2.81 -11.30
N LEU A 258 -7.28 -4.14 -11.19
CA LEU A 258 -7.34 -4.89 -9.95
C LEU A 258 -6.18 -4.54 -9.00
N LEU A 259 -5.00 -4.19 -9.50
CA LEU A 259 -3.85 -3.79 -8.68
C LEU A 259 -4.04 -2.38 -8.07
N CYS A 260 -4.82 -1.53 -8.72
CA CYS A 260 -5.11 -0.17 -8.28
C CYS A 260 -6.37 -0.08 -7.41
N ARG A 261 -7.27 -1.06 -7.51
CA ARG A 261 -8.55 -1.15 -6.79
C ARG A 261 -8.80 -2.59 -6.35
N PRO A 262 -8.04 -3.07 -5.34
CA PRO A 262 -7.97 -4.50 -5.02
C PRO A 262 -9.17 -5.02 -4.24
N LEU A 263 -10.06 -4.15 -3.76
CA LEU A 263 -11.20 -4.55 -2.94
C LEU A 263 -12.53 -4.29 -3.67
N PRO A 264 -13.54 -5.15 -3.49
CA PRO A 264 -14.85 -4.91 -4.08
C PRO A 264 -15.45 -3.54 -3.76
N LEU A 265 -15.20 -3.01 -2.55
CA LEU A 265 -15.69 -1.69 -2.12
C LEU A 265 -15.21 -0.55 -3.05
N ASP A 266 -14.02 -0.68 -3.62
CA ASP A 266 -13.44 0.30 -4.55
C ASP A 266 -14.29 0.50 -5.82
N TRP A 267 -15.24 -0.41 -6.09
CA TRP A 267 -16.05 -0.47 -7.29
C TRP A 267 -17.49 0.02 -7.12
N VAL A 268 -17.91 0.36 -5.89
CA VAL A 268 -19.26 0.90 -5.61
C VAL A 268 -19.48 2.26 -6.28
N SER A 269 -18.46 3.12 -6.22
CA SER A 269 -18.47 4.48 -6.80
C SER A 269 -17.23 4.71 -7.67
N ALA A 270 -16.88 3.72 -8.49
CA ALA A 270 -15.68 3.76 -9.32
C ALA A 270 -15.72 4.89 -10.36
N GLU A 271 -14.80 5.85 -10.23
CA GLU A 271 -14.46 6.83 -11.26
C GLU A 271 -13.49 6.20 -12.29
N PRO A 272 -13.24 6.80 -13.47
CA PRO A 272 -12.15 6.37 -14.35
C PRO A 272 -10.81 6.29 -13.58
N LEU A 273 -9.96 5.31 -13.92
CA LEU A 273 -8.66 5.15 -13.27
C LEU A 273 -7.67 6.27 -13.60
N THR A 274 -7.86 6.96 -14.72
CA THR A 274 -6.97 8.06 -15.10
C THR A 274 -7.74 9.19 -15.78
N ASN A 275 -7.16 10.38 -15.74
CA ASN A 275 -7.55 11.55 -16.53
C ASN A 275 -6.52 11.87 -17.64
N GLY A 276 -5.60 10.94 -17.92
CA GLY A 276 -4.48 11.10 -18.86
C GLY A 276 -3.23 11.77 -18.25
N ILE A 277 -3.33 12.27 -17.02
CA ILE A 277 -2.21 12.90 -16.29
C ILE A 277 -1.86 12.07 -15.05
N GLU A 278 -2.86 11.67 -14.27
CA GLU A 278 -2.69 10.97 -13.01
C GLU A 278 -3.46 9.64 -13.02
N LEU A 279 -2.95 8.67 -12.28
CA LEU A 279 -3.65 7.45 -11.87
C LEU A 279 -4.35 7.69 -10.53
N ALA A 280 -5.65 7.38 -10.46
CA ALA A 280 -6.49 7.46 -9.27
C ALA A 280 -6.78 6.07 -8.70
N ALA A 281 -5.82 5.57 -7.90
CA ALA A 281 -5.92 4.30 -7.20
C ALA A 281 -6.74 4.44 -5.90
N SER A 282 -7.21 3.31 -5.36
CA SER A 282 -7.77 3.26 -4.02
C SER A 282 -6.69 3.57 -2.97
N PRO A 283 -6.99 4.32 -1.89
CA PRO A 283 -6.05 4.48 -0.79
C PRO A 283 -5.78 3.17 -0.04
N GLN A 284 -6.65 2.15 -0.17
CA GLN A 284 -6.44 0.80 0.37
C GLN A 284 -5.54 -0.05 -0.53
N ALA A 285 -5.31 0.36 -1.78
CA ALA A 285 -4.38 -0.35 -2.65
C ALA A 285 -2.97 -0.34 -2.05
N SER A 286 -2.20 -1.40 -2.30
CA SER A 286 -0.78 -1.39 -1.99
C SER A 286 -0.09 -0.28 -2.79
N PRO A 287 0.58 0.69 -2.15
CA PRO A 287 1.31 1.73 -2.87
C PRO A 287 2.37 1.13 -3.82
N TYR A 288 2.95 -0.01 -3.46
CA TYR A 288 3.89 -0.72 -4.33
C TYR A 288 3.21 -1.23 -5.60
N LEU A 289 2.05 -1.89 -5.49
CA LEU A 289 1.33 -2.43 -6.64
C LEU A 289 0.70 -1.33 -7.50
N ALA A 290 0.18 -0.26 -6.89
CA ALA A 290 -0.37 0.86 -7.63
C ALA A 290 0.70 1.63 -8.42
N ILE A 291 1.89 1.87 -7.84
CA ILE A 291 3.00 2.46 -8.57
C ILE A 291 3.56 1.47 -9.60
N ALA A 292 3.65 0.17 -9.28
CA ALA A 292 4.06 -0.86 -10.25
C ALA A 292 3.12 -0.91 -11.46
N ALA A 293 1.81 -0.73 -11.23
CA ALA A 293 0.81 -0.62 -12.28
C ALA A 293 1.04 0.62 -13.16
N LEU A 294 1.24 1.80 -12.56
CA LEU A 294 1.57 3.02 -13.31
C LEU A 294 2.84 2.86 -14.15
N VAL A 295 3.93 2.39 -13.53
CA VAL A 295 5.24 2.19 -14.16
C VAL A 295 5.13 1.18 -15.31
N SER A 296 4.44 0.05 -15.08
CA SER A 296 4.23 -0.98 -16.09
C SER A 296 3.35 -0.49 -17.23
N ALA A 297 2.27 0.24 -16.93
CA ALA A 297 1.42 0.81 -17.95
C ALA A 297 2.15 1.81 -18.84
N ILE A 298 3.09 2.60 -18.30
CA ILE A 298 3.88 3.54 -19.10
C ILE A 298 4.97 2.82 -19.90
N GLY A 299 5.69 1.88 -19.28
CA GLY A 299 6.92 1.32 -19.84
C GLY A 299 6.83 -0.06 -20.49
N SER A 300 5.72 -0.77 -20.33
CA SER A 300 5.55 -2.12 -20.90
C SER A 300 5.51 -2.05 -22.44
N PRO A 301 6.22 -2.95 -23.14
CA PRO A 301 6.16 -3.04 -24.60
C PRO A 301 4.88 -3.74 -25.10
N HIS A 302 4.05 -4.28 -24.20
CA HIS A 302 2.86 -5.05 -24.52
C HIS A 302 1.69 -4.16 -24.92
N ALA A 303 0.84 -4.66 -25.81
CA ALA A 303 -0.41 -3.98 -26.15
C ALA A 303 -1.45 -4.17 -25.04
N ALA A 304 -2.31 -3.18 -24.86
CA ALA A 304 -3.49 -3.32 -24.02
C ALA A 304 -4.44 -4.41 -24.58
N SER A 305 -5.04 -5.19 -23.69
CA SER A 305 -6.02 -6.21 -24.05
C SER A 305 -7.47 -5.72 -23.89
N ALA A 306 -7.72 -4.86 -22.90
CA ALA A 306 -9.02 -4.33 -22.57
C ALA A 306 -9.48 -3.27 -23.58
N GLU A 307 -10.66 -3.50 -24.16
CA GLU A 307 -11.32 -2.53 -25.05
C GLU A 307 -11.91 -1.33 -24.28
N ARG A 308 -12.17 -1.50 -22.98
CA ARG A 308 -12.78 -0.49 -22.11
C ARG A 308 -12.38 -0.70 -20.65
N ALA A 309 -12.53 0.36 -19.87
CA ALA A 309 -12.42 0.27 -18.41
C ALA A 309 -13.41 -0.77 -17.83
N PRO A 310 -12.98 -1.57 -16.85
CA PRO A 310 -13.88 -2.45 -16.12
C PRO A 310 -14.87 -1.61 -15.32
N SER A 311 -16.10 -2.13 -15.20
CA SER A 311 -17.21 -1.47 -14.50
C SER A 311 -17.55 -2.12 -13.16
N SER A 312 -16.87 -3.22 -12.81
CA SER A 312 -17.07 -3.95 -11.57
C SER A 312 -15.81 -4.68 -11.17
N TYR A 313 -15.73 -5.07 -9.89
CA TYR A 313 -14.63 -5.85 -9.36
C TYR A 313 -14.41 -7.18 -10.09
N SER A 314 -15.50 -7.91 -10.35
CA SER A 314 -15.43 -9.19 -11.06
C SER A 314 -14.97 -9.02 -12.51
N GLU A 315 -15.43 -7.97 -13.19
CA GLU A 315 -14.94 -7.63 -14.53
C GLU A 315 -13.45 -7.27 -14.52
N ALA A 316 -12.97 -6.54 -13.51
CA ALA A 316 -11.56 -6.22 -13.38
C ALA A 316 -10.69 -7.48 -13.18
N ALA A 317 -11.18 -8.45 -12.41
CA ALA A 317 -10.52 -9.75 -12.26
C ALA A 317 -10.53 -10.56 -13.58
N ASP A 318 -11.66 -10.57 -14.30
CA ASP A 318 -11.75 -11.24 -15.61
C ASP A 318 -10.81 -10.60 -16.64
N GLN A 319 -10.71 -9.26 -16.66
CA GLN A 319 -9.79 -8.54 -17.56
C GLN A 319 -8.32 -8.83 -17.21
N PHE A 320 -7.98 -8.84 -15.91
CA PHE A 320 -6.64 -9.18 -15.44
C PHE A 320 -6.22 -10.60 -15.81
N ASP A 321 -7.15 -11.56 -15.73
CA ASP A 321 -6.94 -12.96 -16.13
C ASP A 321 -6.83 -13.12 -17.66
N ALA A 322 -7.65 -12.40 -18.42
CA ALA A 322 -7.71 -12.52 -19.88
C ALA A 322 -6.59 -11.80 -20.63
N ALA A 323 -5.94 -10.82 -20.00
CA ALA A 323 -4.85 -10.07 -20.61
C ALA A 323 -3.57 -10.93 -20.69
N ASP A 324 -3.24 -11.43 -21.88
CA ASP A 324 -2.12 -12.36 -22.10
C ASP A 324 -0.78 -11.86 -21.51
N TRP A 325 -0.57 -10.54 -21.52
CA TRP A 325 0.66 -9.93 -21.05
C TRP A 325 0.82 -9.93 -19.52
N THR A 326 -0.25 -10.09 -18.73
CA THR A 326 -0.15 -10.01 -17.26
C THR A 326 0.71 -11.14 -16.71
N ARG A 327 0.54 -12.37 -17.21
CA ARG A 327 1.36 -13.53 -16.81
C ARG A 327 2.80 -13.45 -17.28
N GLU A 328 3.02 -12.94 -18.49
CA GLU A 328 4.37 -12.72 -19.02
C GLU A 328 5.12 -11.66 -18.22
N TRP A 329 4.41 -10.60 -17.80
CA TRP A 329 4.99 -9.43 -17.17
C TRP A 329 5.15 -9.52 -15.66
N PHE A 330 4.12 -10.00 -14.97
CA PHE A 330 4.10 -10.11 -13.50
C PHE A 330 4.46 -11.52 -13.01
N GLY A 331 4.40 -12.52 -13.89
CA GLY A 331 4.66 -13.93 -13.56
C GLY A 331 3.41 -14.69 -13.14
N GLU A 332 3.36 -15.97 -13.51
CA GLU A 332 2.19 -16.85 -13.28
C GLU A 332 1.76 -16.90 -11.81
N MET A 333 2.72 -17.06 -10.89
CA MET A 333 2.42 -17.21 -9.46
C MET A 333 1.74 -15.96 -8.89
N PHE A 334 2.23 -14.77 -9.26
CA PHE A 334 1.64 -13.50 -8.82
C PHE A 334 0.22 -13.32 -9.35
N VAL A 335 0.02 -13.59 -10.65
CA VAL A 335 -1.30 -13.46 -11.29
C VAL A 335 -2.29 -14.45 -10.67
N HIS A 336 -1.88 -15.71 -10.49
CA HIS A 336 -2.71 -16.74 -9.88
C HIS A 336 -3.18 -16.34 -8.48
N ASP A 337 -2.26 -15.99 -7.58
CA ASP A 337 -2.60 -15.66 -6.19
C ASP A 337 -3.43 -14.37 -6.08
N THR A 338 -3.15 -13.37 -6.92
CA THR A 338 -3.96 -12.14 -7.01
C THR A 338 -5.41 -12.47 -7.40
N LEU A 339 -5.60 -13.38 -8.36
CA LEU A 339 -6.93 -13.81 -8.80
C LEU A 339 -7.65 -14.67 -7.76
N GLU A 340 -6.94 -15.54 -7.03
CA GLU A 340 -7.52 -16.34 -5.94
C GLU A 340 -8.02 -15.44 -4.80
N LEU A 341 -7.24 -14.44 -4.43
CA LEU A 341 -7.66 -13.43 -3.47
C LEU A 341 -8.88 -12.65 -3.97
N ALA A 342 -8.88 -12.23 -5.24
CA ALA A 342 -10.01 -11.51 -5.80
C ALA A 342 -11.29 -12.34 -5.83
N ARG A 343 -11.21 -13.62 -6.19
CA ARG A 343 -12.34 -14.55 -6.15
C ARG A 343 -12.87 -14.73 -4.74
N ARG A 344 -11.99 -14.80 -3.74
CA ARG A 344 -12.37 -14.88 -2.32
C ARG A 344 -13.15 -13.64 -1.88
N GLU A 345 -12.61 -12.44 -2.11
CA GLU A 345 -13.27 -11.19 -1.73
C GLU A 345 -14.62 -10.99 -2.44
N ALA A 346 -14.68 -11.33 -3.73
CA ALA A 346 -15.91 -11.27 -4.51
C ALA A 346 -16.98 -12.23 -3.95
N THR A 347 -16.59 -13.46 -3.59
CA THR A 347 -17.51 -14.47 -3.02
C THR A 347 -18.03 -14.00 -1.65
N MET A 348 -17.12 -13.58 -0.77
CA MET A 348 -17.49 -13.14 0.58
C MET A 348 -18.45 -11.95 0.54
N ARG A 349 -18.20 -10.97 -0.34
CA ARG A 349 -19.11 -9.84 -0.51
C ARG A 349 -20.44 -10.25 -1.11
N SER A 350 -20.45 -11.11 -2.13
CA SER A 350 -21.68 -11.58 -2.76
C SER A 350 -22.57 -12.35 -1.78
N ASP A 351 -21.98 -13.06 -0.81
CA ASP A 351 -22.72 -13.80 0.20
C ASP A 351 -23.32 -12.87 1.28
N ALA A 352 -22.71 -11.71 1.51
CA ALA A 352 -23.08 -10.78 2.58
C ALA A 352 -23.94 -9.59 2.13
N ALA A 353 -23.72 -9.06 0.92
CA ALA A 353 -24.37 -7.85 0.42
C ALA A 353 -25.48 -8.16 -0.59
N ALA A 354 -26.67 -7.59 -0.36
CA ALA A 354 -27.83 -7.80 -1.24
C ALA A 354 -27.69 -7.12 -2.62
N ASP A 355 -26.96 -6.00 -2.69
CA ASP A 355 -26.64 -5.29 -3.93
C ASP A 355 -25.12 -5.02 -3.99
N PRO A 356 -24.39 -5.63 -4.94
CA PRO A 356 -22.94 -5.45 -5.06
C PRO A 356 -22.52 -4.03 -5.48
N GLN A 357 -23.47 -3.19 -5.94
CA GLN A 357 -23.23 -1.81 -6.33
C GLN A 357 -23.56 -0.80 -5.22
N GLN A 358 -23.89 -1.27 -4.02
CA GLN A 358 -24.17 -0.40 -2.87
C GLN A 358 -23.21 -0.68 -1.73
N LEU A 359 -22.87 0.37 -0.99
CA LEU A 359 -22.16 0.26 0.28
C LEU A 359 -23.07 -0.43 1.30
N SER A 360 -22.54 -1.40 2.03
CA SER A 360 -23.23 -2.12 3.11
C SER A 360 -22.50 -2.02 4.44
N ASP A 361 -23.20 -2.29 5.55
CA ASP A 361 -22.58 -2.37 6.89
C ASP A 361 -21.47 -3.43 6.93
N TRP A 362 -21.62 -4.51 6.16
CA TRP A 362 -20.61 -5.55 6.02
C TRP A 362 -19.33 -5.04 5.35
N ASP A 363 -19.46 -4.15 4.34
CA ASP A 363 -18.29 -3.53 3.71
C ASP A 363 -17.53 -2.65 4.71
N ILE A 364 -18.26 -1.92 5.56
CA ILE A 364 -17.66 -1.08 6.61
C ILE A 364 -16.96 -1.94 7.66
N GLU A 365 -17.57 -3.05 8.09
CA GLU A 365 -16.97 -3.96 9.06
C GLU A 365 -15.73 -4.68 8.50
N ARG A 366 -15.79 -5.16 7.25
CA ARG A 366 -14.71 -5.95 6.64
C ARG A 366 -13.53 -5.10 6.16
N TYR A 367 -13.81 -3.98 5.50
CA TYR A 367 -12.76 -3.14 4.91
C TYR A 367 -12.39 -1.97 5.80
N GLY A 368 -13.11 -1.79 6.92
CA GLY A 368 -12.69 -0.96 8.03
C GLY A 368 -11.30 -1.37 8.49
N GLU A 369 -10.38 -0.41 8.51
CA GLU A 369 -9.09 -0.60 9.19
C GLU A 369 -9.35 -0.62 10.70
N VAL A 370 -9.83 -1.76 11.23
CA VAL A 370 -10.07 -1.93 12.66
C VAL A 370 -8.73 -1.75 13.38
N GLY A 371 -8.75 -0.92 14.43
CA GLY A 371 -7.60 -0.56 15.26
C GLY A 371 -6.86 -1.73 15.86
#